data_AF-A0A848SLX9-F1
#
_entry.id   AF-A0A848SLX9-F1
#
_cell.length_a   1.000
_cell.length_b   1.000
_cell.length_c   1.000
_cell.angle_alpha   90.00
_cell.angle_beta   90.00
_cell.angle_gamma   90.00
#
_symmetry.space_group_name_H-M   'P 1'
#
loop_
_entity.id
_entity.type
_entity.pdbx_description
1 polymer ?
#
loop_
_entity_poly.entity_id
_entity_poly.type
_entity_poly.pdbx_seq_one_letter_code
_entity_poly.pdbx_strand_id
1 'polypeptide(L)'
;MQEKAGLKVVWCLRHPGAFAESFLRKTEGFPFEDLASQPALLDMVGDDAEQVLVFARKRQSASMQAALLWRVVNGFAERHLLANPRTASVRQEEFIDAREDTAARLLAFVGGSRTPALRRFLADKFGSTEIDQGSGSYTSRDPRMAAEKWRVRLSPEDAAIVREMTGPLADRLGYGEDSWPR
;
A
#
# COMPACT_ATOMS: atom_id res chain seq x y z
N MET A 1 -1.07 19.14 -12.51
CA MET A 1 0.38 18.98 -12.30
C MET A 1 0.97 17.88 -13.16
N GLN A 2 0.45 16.64 -13.10
CA GLN A 2 0.93 15.49 -13.91
C GLN A 2 1.02 15.80 -15.40
N GLU A 3 -0.03 16.38 -15.99
CA GLU A 3 -0.05 16.73 -17.41
C GLU A 3 0.96 17.83 -17.77
N LYS A 4 0.95 18.95 -17.02
CA LYS A 4 1.89 20.06 -17.21
C LYS A 4 3.36 19.63 -17.08
N ALA A 5 3.66 18.68 -16.20
CA ALA A 5 5.01 18.17 -15.96
C ALA A 5 5.35 16.91 -16.79
N GLY A 6 4.43 16.42 -17.63
CA GLY A 6 4.63 15.19 -18.39
C GLY A 6 4.78 13.91 -17.55
N LEU A 7 4.43 13.93 -16.26
CA LEU A 7 4.64 12.81 -15.34
C LEU A 7 3.59 11.71 -15.53
N LYS A 8 4.02 10.46 -15.36
CA LYS A 8 3.16 9.28 -15.20
C LYS A 8 3.33 8.77 -13.77
N VAL A 9 2.23 8.46 -13.10
CA VAL A 9 2.23 7.98 -11.72
C VAL A 9 1.82 6.52 -11.69
N VAL A 10 2.59 5.70 -10.96
CA VAL A 10 2.18 4.35 -10.60
C VAL A 10 1.86 4.37 -9.11
N TRP A 11 0.60 4.19 -8.77
CA TRP A 11 0.15 4.10 -7.39
C TRP A 11 0.05 2.63 -6.99
N CYS A 12 0.81 2.26 -5.96
CA CYS A 12 0.85 0.92 -5.42
C CYS A 12 -0.03 0.83 -4.18
N LEU A 13 -1.04 -0.01 -4.25
CA LEU A 13 -1.95 -0.29 -3.14
C LEU A 13 -1.59 -1.61 -2.48
N ARG A 14 -1.73 -1.68 -1.15
CA ARG A 14 -1.57 -2.89 -0.37
C ARG A 14 -2.72 -3.02 0.62
N HIS A 15 -3.14 -4.25 0.92
CA HIS A 15 -4.19 -4.51 1.90
C HIS A 15 -3.92 -3.77 3.23
N PRO A 16 -4.92 -3.11 3.84
CA PRO A 16 -4.74 -2.32 5.07
C PRO A 16 -4.15 -3.14 6.23
N GLY A 17 -4.63 -4.37 6.47
CA GLY A 17 -4.04 -5.26 7.48
C GLY A 17 -2.56 -5.62 7.20
N ALA A 18 -2.18 -5.75 5.93
CA ALA A 18 -0.81 -6.04 5.54
C ALA A 18 0.11 -4.82 5.71
N PHE A 19 -0.41 -3.62 5.46
CA PHE A 19 0.25 -2.37 5.79
C PHE A 19 0.44 -2.23 7.31
N ALA A 20 -0.61 -2.48 8.10
CA ALA A 20 -0.57 -2.39 9.54
C ALA A 20 0.47 -3.34 10.16
N GLU A 21 0.50 -4.63 9.79
CA GLU A 21 1.54 -5.55 10.30
C GLU A 21 2.96 -5.05 10.01
N SER A 22 3.17 -4.50 8.81
CA SER A 22 4.47 -3.97 8.43
C SER A 22 4.81 -2.70 9.22
N PHE A 23 3.83 -1.85 9.49
CA PHE A 23 3.98 -0.64 10.29
C PHE A 23 4.35 -1.02 11.73
N LEU A 24 3.54 -1.84 12.40
CA LEU A 24 3.73 -2.25 13.79
C LEU A 24 5.12 -2.88 14.04
N ARG A 25 5.68 -3.58 13.05
CA ARG A 25 7.00 -4.21 13.16
C ARG A 25 8.18 -3.28 12.88
N LYS A 26 8.01 -2.28 12.02
CA LYS A 26 9.14 -1.51 11.48
C LYS A 26 9.22 -0.10 12.01
N THR A 27 8.16 0.39 12.63
CA THR A 27 8.13 1.75 13.14
C THR A 27 7.72 1.79 14.60
N GLU A 28 8.27 2.79 15.29
CA GLU A 28 7.86 3.21 16.62
C GLU A 28 6.66 4.17 16.55
N GLY A 29 5.93 4.26 15.43
CA GLY A 29 4.78 5.15 15.23
C GLY A 29 4.98 6.14 14.08
N PHE A 30 4.03 7.04 13.88
CA PHE A 30 4.09 8.06 12.84
C PHE A 30 3.88 9.45 13.45
N PRO A 31 4.73 10.44 13.13
CA PRO A 31 4.60 11.80 13.63
C PRO A 31 3.48 12.53 12.87
N PHE A 32 2.24 12.44 13.33
CA PHE A 32 1.10 13.11 12.71
C PHE A 32 1.21 14.65 12.78
N GLU A 33 2.06 15.17 13.66
CA GLU A 33 2.42 16.58 13.74
C GLU A 33 2.98 17.12 12.43
N ASP A 34 3.74 16.29 11.70
CA ASP A 34 4.31 16.68 10.40
C ASP A 34 3.22 16.91 9.36
N LEU A 35 2.16 16.09 9.36
CA LEU A 35 1.00 16.29 8.49
C LEU A 35 0.14 17.48 8.96
N ALA A 36 -0.06 17.59 10.28
CA ALA A 36 -0.83 18.66 10.90
C ALA A 36 -0.21 20.05 10.67
N SER A 37 1.11 20.12 10.51
CA SER A 37 1.84 21.36 10.24
C SER A 37 1.68 21.88 8.81
N GLN A 38 0.96 21.16 7.94
CA GLN A 38 0.80 21.47 6.52
C GLN A 38 -0.68 21.77 6.18
N PRO A 39 -1.16 23.02 6.35
CA PRO A 39 -2.56 23.38 6.12
C PRO A 39 -3.09 22.98 4.74
N ALA A 40 -2.31 23.22 3.68
CA ALA A 40 -2.69 22.84 2.32
C ALA A 40 -2.87 21.32 2.15
N LEU A 41 -2.10 20.50 2.88
CA LEU A 41 -2.27 19.05 2.87
C LEU A 41 -3.53 18.64 3.63
N LEU A 42 -3.81 19.28 4.77
CA LEU A 42 -5.03 19.02 5.55
C LEU A 42 -6.29 19.26 4.72
N ASP A 43 -6.32 20.34 3.94
CA ASP A 43 -7.44 20.61 3.03
C ASP A 43 -7.62 19.50 1.97
N MET A 44 -6.52 18.88 1.53
CA MET A 44 -6.55 17.82 0.51
C MET A 44 -6.91 16.43 1.06
N VAL A 45 -6.71 16.17 2.36
CA VAL A 45 -7.01 14.85 2.97
C VAL A 45 -8.46 14.72 3.42
N GLY A 46 -9.28 15.76 3.25
CA GLY A 46 -10.73 15.72 3.43
C GLY A 46 -11.15 15.28 4.83
N ASP A 47 -12.06 14.30 4.91
CA ASP A 47 -12.64 13.81 6.17
C ASP A 47 -11.61 13.29 7.19
N ASP A 48 -10.38 12.99 6.76
CA ASP A 48 -9.30 12.56 7.65
C ASP A 48 -8.58 13.72 8.37
N ALA A 49 -8.79 14.97 7.95
CA ALA A 49 -8.05 16.13 8.47
C ALA A 49 -8.21 16.31 9.99
N GLU A 50 -9.44 16.19 10.51
CA GLU A 50 -9.71 16.29 11.94
C GLU A 50 -9.01 15.17 12.73
N GLN A 51 -9.06 13.93 12.21
CA GLN A 51 -8.38 12.80 12.84
C GLN A 51 -6.86 12.97 12.85
N VAL A 52 -6.26 13.52 11.79
CA VAL A 52 -4.83 13.86 11.75
C VAL A 52 -4.48 14.86 12.86
N LEU A 53 -5.29 15.91 13.04
CA LEU A 53 -5.08 16.90 14.10
C LEU A 53 -5.22 16.28 15.51
N VAL A 54 -6.16 15.36 15.71
CA VAL A 54 -6.32 14.63 16.97
C VAL A 54 -5.08 13.78 17.26
N PHE A 55 -4.58 13.04 16.25
CA PHE A 55 -3.43 12.15 16.40
C PHE A 55 -2.13 12.91 16.62
N ALA A 56 -2.01 14.13 16.08
CA ALA A 56 -0.90 15.06 16.31
C ALA A 56 -0.88 15.65 17.73
N ARG A 57 -2.03 15.70 18.43
CA ARG A 57 -2.09 16.20 19.82
C ARG A 57 -1.92 15.09 20.84
N LYS A 58 -2.36 13.88 20.50
CA LYS A 58 -2.34 12.73 21.39
C LYS A 58 -1.99 11.48 20.60
N ARG A 59 -0.87 10.89 20.97
CA ARG A 59 -0.42 9.61 20.43
C ARG A 59 -1.46 8.51 20.71
N GLN A 60 -1.90 7.86 19.64
CA GLN A 60 -2.84 6.73 19.67
C GLN A 60 -2.09 5.40 19.62
N SER A 61 -2.80 4.28 19.69
CA SER A 61 -2.18 2.95 19.49
C SER A 61 -1.55 2.83 18.10
N ALA A 62 -0.55 1.96 17.96
CA ALA A 62 0.15 1.77 16.68
C ALA A 62 -0.79 1.33 15.55
N SER A 63 -1.81 0.53 15.87
CA SER A 63 -2.81 0.03 14.92
C SER A 63 -3.74 1.13 14.44
N MET A 64 -4.18 2.02 15.33
CA MET A 64 -4.94 3.21 14.93
C MET A 64 -4.09 4.14 14.05
N GLN A 65 -2.81 4.35 14.41
CA GLN A 65 -1.89 5.16 13.62
C GLN A 65 -1.69 4.58 12.23
N ALA A 66 -1.47 3.27 12.12
CA ALA A 66 -1.34 2.59 10.84
C ALA A 66 -2.61 2.71 10.00
N ALA A 67 -3.78 2.54 10.60
CA ALA A 67 -5.06 2.66 9.93
C ALA A 67 -5.32 4.08 9.40
N LEU A 68 -5.10 5.11 10.23
CA LEU A 68 -5.26 6.51 9.79
C LEU A 68 -4.26 6.87 8.69
N LEU A 69 -2.99 6.49 8.83
CA LEU A 69 -1.99 6.77 7.81
C LEU A 69 -2.35 6.10 6.47
N TRP A 70 -2.81 4.85 6.51
CA TRP A 70 -3.28 4.15 5.32
C TRP A 70 -4.46 4.90 4.67
N ARG A 71 -5.43 5.39 5.45
CA ARG A 71 -6.55 6.18 4.93
C ARG A 71 -6.11 7.49 4.32
N VAL A 72 -5.26 8.24 5.00
CA VAL A 72 -4.75 9.54 4.53
C VAL A 72 -4.08 9.38 3.16
N VAL A 73 -3.18 8.41 3.02
CA VAL A 73 -2.44 8.18 1.78
C VAL A 73 -3.36 7.68 0.65
N ASN A 74 -4.19 6.67 0.92
CA ASN A 74 -4.98 6.02 -0.12
C ASN A 74 -6.26 6.80 -0.46
N GLY A 75 -6.84 7.53 0.50
CA GLY A 75 -7.94 8.45 0.29
C GLY A 75 -7.50 9.69 -0.48
N PHE A 76 -6.28 10.18 -0.25
CA PHE A 76 -5.68 11.20 -1.12
C PHE A 76 -5.55 10.68 -2.56
N ALA A 77 -5.02 9.47 -2.74
CA ALA A 77 -4.90 8.88 -4.07
C ALA A 77 -6.26 8.70 -4.76
N GLU A 78 -7.26 8.17 -4.04
CA GLU A 78 -8.64 8.02 -4.54
C GLU A 78 -9.20 9.35 -5.06
N ARG A 79 -9.09 10.42 -4.26
CA ARG A 79 -9.64 11.74 -4.61
C ARG A 79 -8.88 12.45 -5.72
N HIS A 80 -7.55 12.35 -5.74
CA HIS A 80 -6.71 13.27 -6.52
C HIS A 80 -5.90 12.61 -7.63
N LEU A 81 -5.66 11.30 -7.56
CA LEU A 81 -4.75 10.59 -8.48
C LEU A 81 -5.48 9.62 -9.41
N LEU A 82 -6.41 8.81 -8.88
CA LEU A 82 -6.95 7.64 -9.60
C LEU A 82 -7.81 7.99 -10.82
N ALA A 83 -8.49 9.14 -10.80
CA ALA A 83 -9.27 9.60 -11.96
C ALA A 83 -8.39 10.09 -13.12
N ASN A 84 -7.09 10.29 -12.91
CA ASN A 84 -6.20 10.81 -13.94
C ASN A 84 -5.72 9.68 -14.87
N PRO A 85 -5.87 9.80 -16.21
CA PRO A 85 -5.40 8.78 -17.17
C PRO A 85 -3.88 8.59 -17.17
N ARG A 86 -3.12 9.52 -16.59
CA ARG A 86 -1.67 9.41 -16.36
C ARG A 86 -1.34 8.77 -15.01
N THR A 87 -2.30 8.10 -14.38
CA THR A 87 -2.11 7.30 -13.17
C THR A 87 -2.50 5.86 -13.46
N ALA A 88 -1.60 4.92 -13.19
CA ALA A 88 -1.91 3.50 -13.16
C ALA A 88 -1.96 3.03 -11.70
N SER A 89 -2.98 2.24 -11.36
CA SER A 89 -3.06 1.53 -10.09
C SER A 89 -2.52 0.11 -10.23
N VAL A 90 -1.91 -0.37 -9.15
CA VAL A 90 -1.53 -1.78 -8.99
C VAL A 90 -1.64 -2.17 -7.54
N ARG A 91 -2.33 -3.28 -7.28
CA ARG A 91 -2.32 -3.91 -5.96
C ARG A 91 -1.11 -4.82 -5.82
N GLN A 92 -0.49 -4.82 -4.65
CA GLN A 92 0.65 -5.68 -4.38
C GLN A 92 0.31 -7.16 -4.62
N GLU A 93 -0.93 -7.56 -4.35
CA GLU A 93 -1.43 -8.92 -4.55
C GLU A 93 -1.48 -9.32 -6.04
N GLU A 94 -1.63 -8.38 -6.97
CA GLU A 94 -1.61 -8.68 -8.42
C GLU A 94 -0.27 -9.24 -8.89
N PHE A 95 0.84 -8.89 -8.24
CA PHE A 95 2.16 -9.45 -8.55
C PHE A 95 2.32 -10.91 -8.09
N ILE A 96 1.36 -11.41 -7.30
CA ILE A 96 1.30 -12.79 -6.81
C ILE A 96 0.44 -13.61 -7.76
N ASP A 97 -0.74 -13.09 -8.09
CA ASP A 97 -1.75 -13.83 -8.85
C ASP A 97 -1.56 -13.74 -10.36
N ALA A 98 -1.11 -12.58 -10.87
CA ALA A 98 -1.04 -12.27 -12.30
C ALA A 98 0.26 -11.53 -12.67
N ARG A 99 1.40 -12.07 -12.22
CA ARG A 99 2.70 -11.39 -12.29
C ARG A 99 3.10 -10.88 -13.67
N GLU A 100 3.10 -11.74 -14.68
CA GLU A 100 3.56 -11.38 -16.03
C GLU A 100 2.64 -10.34 -16.68
N ASP A 101 1.33 -10.41 -16.41
CA ASP A 101 0.35 -9.48 -16.92
C ASP A 101 0.41 -8.13 -16.21
N THR A 102 0.58 -8.14 -14.89
CA THR A 102 0.78 -6.94 -14.09
C THR A 102 2.03 -6.18 -14.53
N ALA A 103 3.17 -6.87 -14.66
CA ALA A 103 4.41 -6.25 -15.10
C ALA A 103 4.31 -5.66 -16.51
N ALA A 104 3.62 -6.36 -17.41
CA ALA A 104 3.44 -5.89 -18.77
C ALA A 104 2.51 -4.70 -18.89
N ARG A 105 1.41 -4.69 -18.14
CA ARG A 105 0.47 -3.57 -18.07
C ARG A 105 1.19 -2.31 -17.58
N LEU A 106 2.02 -2.42 -16.55
CA LEU A 106 2.80 -1.30 -16.03
C LEU A 106 3.86 -0.81 -17.02
N LEU A 107 4.52 -1.72 -17.74
CA LEU A 107 5.46 -1.34 -18.79
C LEU A 107 4.78 -0.63 -19.95
N ALA A 108 3.68 -1.19 -20.45
CA ALA A 108 2.89 -0.56 -21.50
C ALA A 108 2.42 0.84 -21.06
N PHE A 109 1.98 0.98 -19.81
CA PHE A 109 1.58 2.27 -19.25
C PHE A 109 2.72 3.30 -19.29
N VAL A 110 3.96 2.94 -18.96
CA VAL A 110 5.09 3.87 -19.05
C VAL A 110 5.62 4.07 -20.48
N GLY A 111 5.15 3.29 -21.46
CA GLY A 111 5.59 3.33 -22.86
C GLY A 111 6.71 2.34 -23.18
N GLY A 112 6.99 1.39 -22.29
CA GLY A 112 7.89 0.27 -22.52
C GLY A 112 7.20 -0.89 -23.25
N SER A 113 7.98 -1.91 -23.57
CA SER A 113 7.50 -3.13 -24.25
C SER A 113 7.97 -4.39 -23.54
N ARG A 114 7.21 -5.48 -23.70
CA ARG A 114 7.62 -6.81 -23.24
C ARG A 114 8.85 -7.25 -24.03
N THR A 115 9.96 -7.53 -23.33
CA THR A 115 11.18 -8.07 -23.93
C THR A 115 11.55 -9.42 -23.29
N PRO A 116 12.32 -10.28 -23.96
CA PRO A 116 12.87 -11.48 -23.33
C PRO A 116 13.71 -11.18 -22.08
N ALA A 117 14.39 -10.03 -22.05
CA ALA A 117 15.15 -9.58 -20.88
C ALA A 117 14.26 -9.30 -19.66
N LEU A 118 13.07 -8.72 -19.86
CA LEU A 118 12.09 -8.55 -18.79
C LEU A 118 11.62 -9.89 -18.25
N ARG A 119 11.29 -10.85 -19.12
CA ARG A 119 10.83 -12.18 -18.68
C ARG A 119 11.89 -12.86 -17.80
N ARG A 120 13.16 -12.79 -18.21
CA ARG A 120 14.29 -13.26 -17.40
C ARG A 120 14.40 -12.52 -16.08
N PHE A 121 14.34 -11.19 -16.09
CA PHE A 121 14.36 -10.39 -14.86
C PHE A 121 13.22 -10.78 -13.90
N LEU A 122 12.00 -10.98 -14.39
CA LEU A 122 10.86 -11.40 -13.59
C LEU A 122 11.03 -12.82 -13.03
N ALA A 123 11.55 -13.74 -13.84
CA ALA A 123 11.88 -15.10 -13.39
C ALA A 123 12.98 -15.08 -12.31
N ASP A 124 14.04 -14.33 -12.51
CA ASP A 124 15.19 -14.27 -11.59
C ASP A 124 14.84 -13.57 -10.26
N LYS A 125 14.08 -12.47 -10.32
CA LYS A 125 13.78 -11.63 -9.14
C LYS A 125 12.53 -12.03 -8.38
N PHE A 126 11.60 -12.72 -9.03
CA PHE A 126 10.30 -13.07 -8.44
C PHE A 126 9.96 -14.56 -8.55
N GLY A 127 10.81 -15.38 -9.18
CA GLY A 127 10.58 -16.81 -9.41
C GLY A 127 11.18 -17.77 -8.38
N SER A 128 12.05 -17.32 -7.46
CA SER A 128 12.64 -18.21 -6.45
C SER A 128 11.66 -18.48 -5.30
N THR A 129 11.19 -19.71 -5.23
CA THR A 129 10.60 -20.38 -4.05
C THR A 129 11.66 -20.73 -2.99
N GLU A 130 12.94 -20.52 -3.27
CA GLU A 130 14.03 -20.85 -2.35
C GLU A 130 14.21 -19.76 -1.29
N ILE A 131 13.96 -20.14 -0.04
CA ILE A 131 14.45 -19.45 1.16
C ILE A 131 15.95 -19.70 1.17
N ASP A 132 16.77 -18.67 0.98
CA ASP A 132 18.18 -18.85 1.31
C ASP A 132 18.85 -17.68 2.04
N GLN A 133 19.69 -18.11 2.97
CA GLN A 133 20.42 -17.34 3.95
C GLN A 133 21.49 -16.50 3.25
N GLY A 134 21.26 -15.19 3.12
CA GLY A 134 22.23 -14.29 2.52
C GLY A 134 22.12 -12.88 3.06
N SER A 135 23.19 -12.41 3.70
CA SER A 135 23.40 -11.09 4.28
C SER A 135 23.53 -9.98 3.22
N GLY A 136 22.53 -9.82 2.36
CA GLY A 136 22.50 -8.78 1.33
C GLY A 136 21.09 -8.42 0.88
N SER A 137 20.67 -7.20 1.19
CA SER A 137 19.59 -6.31 0.69
C SER A 137 18.33 -6.80 -0.08
N TYR A 138 18.21 -8.03 -0.54
CA TYR A 138 17.04 -8.51 -1.29
C TYR A 138 16.75 -9.96 -0.92
N THR A 139 16.02 -10.15 0.18
CA THR A 139 15.55 -11.48 0.58
C THR A 139 14.49 -11.94 -0.41
N SER A 140 14.80 -12.91 -1.25
CA SER A 140 13.77 -13.64 -2.00
C SER A 140 12.88 -14.38 -1.00
N ARG A 141 11.58 -14.16 -1.09
CA ARG A 141 10.58 -14.76 -0.20
C ARG A 141 9.44 -15.22 -1.09
N ASP A 142 8.86 -16.37 -0.77
CA ASP A 142 7.58 -16.78 -1.35
C ASP A 142 6.60 -15.60 -1.23
N PRO A 143 6.20 -15.00 -2.37
CA PRO A 143 5.43 -13.78 -2.38
C PRO A 143 4.01 -13.99 -1.85
N ARG A 144 3.45 -15.20 -1.99
CA ARG A 144 2.13 -15.57 -1.45
C ARG A 144 2.17 -15.65 0.07
N MET A 145 3.14 -16.40 0.60
CA MET A 145 3.35 -16.44 2.05
C MET A 145 3.71 -15.06 2.62
N ALA A 146 4.47 -14.24 1.88
CA ALA A 146 4.83 -12.89 2.32
C ALA A 146 3.62 -11.95 2.38
N ALA A 147 2.67 -12.09 1.45
CA ALA A 147 1.47 -11.26 1.41
C ALA A 147 0.38 -11.70 2.38
N GLU A 148 0.34 -12.96 2.80
CA GLU A 148 -0.67 -13.45 3.75
C GLU A 148 -0.18 -13.49 5.20
N LYS A 149 1.13 -13.36 5.46
CA LYS A 149 1.73 -13.39 6.81
C LYS A 149 1.07 -12.47 7.83
N TRP A 150 0.54 -11.33 7.40
CA TRP A 150 -0.14 -10.40 8.30
C TRP A 150 -1.40 -11.01 8.93
N ARG A 151 -2.08 -11.94 8.25
CA ARG A 151 -3.29 -12.60 8.77
C ARG A 151 -3.01 -13.41 10.04
N VAL A 152 -1.78 -13.87 10.22
CA VAL A 152 -1.35 -14.66 11.39
C VAL A 152 -0.61 -13.80 12.41
N ARG A 153 0.00 -12.69 11.97
CA ARG A 153 0.89 -11.86 12.80
C ARG A 153 0.23 -10.63 13.40
N LEU A 154 -0.80 -10.12 12.75
CA LEU A 154 -1.61 -9.05 13.30
C LEU A 154 -2.55 -9.69 14.33
N SER A 155 -2.58 -9.15 15.55
CA SER A 155 -3.51 -9.64 16.57
C SER A 155 -4.96 -9.46 16.09
N PRO A 156 -5.91 -10.31 16.53
CA PRO A 156 -7.32 -10.13 16.21
C PRO A 156 -7.84 -8.75 16.60
N GLU A 157 -7.39 -8.21 17.73
CA GLU A 157 -7.77 -6.89 18.22
C GLU A 157 -7.26 -5.78 17.29
N ASP A 158 -5.99 -5.84 16.88
CA ASP A 158 -5.41 -4.88 15.94
C ASP A 158 -6.05 -4.98 14.56
N ALA A 159 -6.33 -6.20 14.10
CA ALA A 159 -7.01 -6.44 12.84
C ALA A 159 -8.42 -5.86 12.84
N ALA A 160 -9.16 -5.99 13.95
CA ALA A 160 -10.49 -5.40 14.10
C ALA A 160 -10.44 -3.87 14.05
N ILE A 161 -9.50 -3.23 14.77
CA ILE A 161 -9.31 -1.77 14.74
C ILE A 161 -9.00 -1.28 13.32
N VAL A 162 -8.05 -1.94 12.65
CA VAL A 162 -7.64 -1.53 11.29
C VAL A 162 -8.81 -1.73 10.32
N ARG A 163 -9.55 -2.83 10.42
CA ARG A 163 -10.73 -3.09 9.61
C ARG A 163 -11.82 -2.06 9.83
N GLU A 164 -12.16 -1.76 11.08
CA GLU A 164 -13.19 -0.78 11.43
C GLU A 164 -12.84 0.60 10.85
N MET A 165 -11.60 1.06 11.06
CA MET A 165 -11.18 2.38 10.62
C MET A 165 -11.05 2.48 9.09
N THR A 166 -10.56 1.43 8.42
CA THR A 166 -10.24 1.48 6.97
C THR A 166 -11.35 0.95 6.06
N GLY A 167 -12.30 0.17 6.59
CA GLY A 167 -13.28 -0.63 5.84
C GLY A 167 -13.96 0.12 4.70
N PRO A 168 -14.63 1.26 4.93
CA PRO A 168 -15.33 1.98 3.87
C PRO A 168 -14.45 2.41 2.68
N LEU A 169 -13.19 2.77 2.93
CA LEU A 169 -12.24 3.11 1.87
C LEU A 169 -11.62 1.85 1.25
N ALA A 170 -11.32 0.84 2.07
CA ALA A 170 -10.80 -0.44 1.62
C ALA A 170 -11.75 -1.12 0.63
N ASP A 171 -13.06 -1.12 0.92
CA ASP A 171 -14.10 -1.67 0.05
C ASP A 171 -14.11 -0.98 -1.32
N ARG A 172 -14.09 0.36 -1.35
CA ARG A 172 -14.04 1.14 -2.61
C ARG A 172 -12.77 0.89 -3.41
N LEU A 173 -11.67 0.60 -2.73
CA LEU A 173 -10.38 0.26 -3.34
C LEU A 173 -10.24 -1.24 -3.67
N GLY A 174 -11.31 -2.02 -3.50
CA GLY A 174 -11.40 -3.42 -3.92
C GLY A 174 -10.89 -4.44 -2.89
N TYR A 175 -10.84 -4.07 -1.61
CA TYR A 175 -10.60 -4.97 -0.49
C TYR A 175 -11.89 -5.16 0.32
N GLY A 176 -12.80 -5.96 -0.22
CA GLY A 176 -14.07 -6.30 0.42
C GLY A 176 -13.93 -7.23 1.63
N GLU A 177 -15.07 -7.61 2.21
CA GLU A 177 -15.19 -8.55 3.34
C GLU A 177 -14.31 -9.79 3.24
N ASP A 178 -14.30 -10.47 2.08
CA ASP A 178 -13.54 -11.71 1.86
C ASP A 178 -12.01 -11.53 1.87
N SER A 179 -11.53 -10.28 1.82
CA SER A 179 -10.10 -9.98 1.91
C SER A 179 -9.55 -10.01 3.35
N TRP A 180 -10.44 -9.94 4.35
CA TRP A 180 -10.10 -9.99 5.77
C TRP A 180 -10.05 -11.44 6.30
N PRO A 181 -9.30 -11.71 7.39
CA PRO A 181 -9.37 -12.99 8.09
C PRO A 181 -10.77 -13.19 8.67
N ARG A 182 -11.23 -14.45 8.69
CA ARG A 182 -12.46 -14.86 9.38
C ARG A 182 -12.21 -15.05 10.86
#